data_AF-A0A963G7D0-F1
#
_entry.id   AF-A0A963G7D0-F1
#
_cell.length_a   1.000
_cell.length_b   1.000
_cell.length_c   1.000
_cell.angle_alpha   90.00
_cell.angle_beta   90.00
_cell.angle_gamma   90.00
#
_symmetry.space_group_name_H-M   'P 1'
#
loop_
_entity.id
_entity.type
_entity.pdbx_description
1 polymer ?
#
loop_
_entity_poly.entity_id
_entity_poly.type
_entity_poly.pdbx_seq_one_letter_code
_entity_poly.pdbx_strand_id
1 'polypeptide(L)'
;GLRLLGVDARPTADGMVIRGGTISGGRVQSQGDHRVAMAFAMAALRASDTVVVEDCDNVNTSFPGFVDLAAAAGLAIRDSMEG
;
A
#
# COMPACT_ATOMS: atom_id res chain seq x y z
N GLY A 1 -3.99 6.27 -5.77
CA GLY A 1 -2.92 5.57 -5.06
C GLY A 1 -1.58 6.26 -5.25
N LEU A 2 -0.75 5.83 -6.21
CA LEU A 2 0.66 6.26 -6.35
C LEU A 2 0.89 7.79 -6.36
N ARG A 3 0.06 8.57 -7.05
CA ARG A 3 0.16 10.04 -7.05
C ARG A 3 -0.03 10.68 -5.68
N LEU A 4 -0.81 10.06 -4.79
CA LEU A 4 -1.00 10.52 -3.41
C LEU A 4 0.23 10.26 -2.53
N LEU A 5 1.10 9.34 -2.95
CA LEU A 5 2.41 9.05 -2.34
C LEU A 5 3.54 9.79 -3.08
N GLY A 6 3.22 10.86 -3.81
CA GLY A 6 4.23 11.68 -4.49
C GLY A 6 4.85 11.07 -5.76
N VAL A 7 4.39 9.91 -6.22
CA VAL A 7 4.93 9.25 -7.42
C VAL A 7 4.27 9.78 -8.70
N ASP A 8 5.06 10.17 -9.71
CA ASP A 8 4.56 10.53 -11.04
C ASP A 8 4.13 9.27 -11.80
N ALA A 9 2.85 8.95 -11.63
CA ALA A 9 2.17 7.85 -12.32
C ALA A 9 1.02 8.41 -13.17
N ARG A 10 1.02 8.08 -14.46
CA ARG A 10 0.02 8.54 -15.43
C ARG A 10 -0.67 7.34 -16.08
N PRO A 11 -1.99 7.18 -15.91
CA PRO A 11 -2.72 6.12 -16.60
C PRO A 11 -2.73 6.39 -18.11
N THR A 12 -2.66 5.32 -18.90
CA THR A 12 -2.88 5.30 -20.35
C THR A 12 -4.14 4.48 -20.65
N ALA A 13 -4.54 4.39 -21.92
CA ALA A 13 -5.74 3.62 -22.31
C ALA A 13 -5.59 2.10 -22.04
N ASP A 14 -4.36 1.61 -22.02
CA ASP A 14 -3.99 0.19 -21.96
C ASP A 14 -3.06 -0.14 -20.78
N GLY A 15 -2.78 0.83 -19.90
CA GLY A 15 -1.83 0.64 -18.82
C GLY A 15 -1.52 1.90 -18.03
N MET A 16 -0.25 2.04 -17.63
CA MET A 16 0.21 3.15 -16.81
C MET A 16 1.70 3.41 -17.05
N VAL A 17 2.06 4.67 -17.22
CA VAL A 17 3.45 5.13 -17.24
C VAL A 17 3.82 5.59 -15.84
N ILE A 18 4.82 4.94 -15.23
CA ILE A 18 5.34 5.31 -13.91
C ILE A 18 6.77 5.81 -14.07
N ARG A 19 7.04 7.00 -13.55
CA ARG A 19 8.41 7.51 -13.42
C ARG A 19 8.91 7.21 -12.00
N GLY A 20 10.02 6.47 -11.92
CA GLY A 20 10.67 6.19 -10.65
C GLY A 20 11.11 7.47 -9.93
N GLY A 21 11.10 7.44 -8.60
CA GLY A 21 11.42 8.58 -7.75
C GLY A 21 11.27 8.23 -6.27
N THR A 22 11.15 9.26 -5.43
CA THR A 22 10.90 9.08 -4.00
C THR A 22 9.43 8.83 -3.76
N ILE A 23 9.12 7.80 -2.98
CA ILE A 23 7.77 7.58 -2.45
C ILE A 23 7.68 8.38 -1.16
N SER A 24 6.74 9.32 -1.06
CA SER A 24 6.45 10.00 0.19
C SER A 24 5.53 9.13 1.05
N GLY A 25 5.30 9.54 2.30
CA GLY A 25 4.14 9.06 3.04
C GLY A 25 2.83 9.60 2.46
N GLY A 26 1.72 9.15 3.03
CA GLY A 26 0.40 9.61 2.67
C GLY A 26 -0.69 8.56 2.93
N ARG A 27 -1.93 8.94 2.61
CA ARG A 27 -3.10 8.07 2.76
C ARG A 27 -3.61 7.63 1.40
N VAL A 28 -3.82 6.33 1.24
CA VAL A 28 -4.31 5.70 0.00
C VAL A 28 -5.46 4.76 0.30
N GLN A 29 -6.39 4.63 -0.65
CA GLN A 29 -7.51 3.69 -0.56
C GLN A 29 -7.23 2.47 -1.44
N SER A 30 -7.46 1.27 -0.91
CA SER A 30 -7.36 0.00 -1.65
C SER A 30 -8.51 -0.20 -2.65
N GLN A 31 -9.65 0.48 -2.42
CA GLN A 31 -10.91 0.28 -3.16
C GLN A 31 -11.42 -1.17 -3.09
N GLY A 32 -11.26 -1.81 -1.93
CA GLY A 32 -11.63 -3.19 -1.67
C GLY A 32 -10.72 -4.24 -2.31
N ASP A 33 -9.65 -3.84 -3.02
CA ASP A 33 -8.72 -4.79 -3.64
C ASP A 33 -7.55 -5.13 -2.70
N HIS A 34 -7.48 -6.38 -2.27
CA HIS A 34 -6.43 -6.89 -1.39
C HIS A 34 -5.03 -6.77 -2.01
N ARG A 35 -4.89 -6.89 -3.34
CA ARG A 35 -3.60 -6.74 -4.02
C ARG A 35 -3.13 -5.30 -3.98
N VAL A 36 -4.04 -4.35 -4.16
CA VAL A 36 -3.73 -2.92 -4.05
C VAL A 36 -3.29 -2.60 -2.63
N ALA A 37 -3.99 -3.13 -1.62
CA ALA A 37 -3.63 -2.93 -0.22
C ALA A 37 -2.22 -3.47 0.10
N MET A 38 -1.94 -4.74 -0.24
CA MET A 38 -0.63 -5.36 -0.02
C MET A 38 0.49 -4.67 -0.80
N ALA A 39 0.22 -4.21 -2.03
CA ALA A 39 1.21 -3.49 -2.83
C ALA A 39 1.61 -2.16 -2.19
N PHE A 40 0.65 -1.40 -1.63
CA PHE A 40 0.97 -0.16 -0.90
C PHE A 40 1.65 -0.41 0.44
N ALA A 41 1.34 -1.52 1.13
CA ALA A 41 2.09 -1.92 2.32
C ALA A 41 3.58 -2.17 1.99
N MET A 42 3.88 -2.83 0.87
CA MET A 42 5.26 -3.02 0.42
C MET A 42 5.93 -1.71 -0.02
N ALA A 43 5.18 -0.78 -0.60
CA ALA A 43 5.69 0.55 -0.97
C ALA A 43 6.22 1.33 0.25
N ALA A 44 5.66 1.09 1.45
CA ALA A 44 6.10 1.72 2.69
C ALA A 44 7.56 1.42 3.05
N LEU A 45 8.13 0.28 2.63
CA LEU A 45 9.55 -0.07 2.85
C LEU A 45 10.52 0.98 2.28
N ARG A 46 10.08 1.71 1.26
CA ARG A 46 10.89 2.73 0.56
C ARG A 46 10.29 4.13 0.68
N ALA A 47 9.19 4.28 1.41
CA ALA A 47 8.57 5.57 1.63
C ALA A 47 9.41 6.40 2.62
N SER A 48 9.47 7.71 2.41
CA SER A 48 10.14 8.62 3.33
C SER A 48 9.36 8.89 4.61
N ASP A 49 8.08 8.50 4.66
CA ASP A 49 7.17 8.74 5.77
C ASP A 49 6.05 7.68 5.77
N THR A 50 5.18 7.70 6.77
CA THR A 50 4.12 6.72 7.02
C THR A 50 3.13 6.63 5.85
N VAL A 51 2.83 5.40 5.42
CA VAL A 51 1.78 5.11 4.45
C VAL A 51 0.58 4.51 5.19
N VAL A 52 -0.58 5.14 5.06
CA VAL A 52 -1.84 4.65 5.59
C VAL A 52 -2.67 4.08 4.44
N VAL A 53 -2.99 2.80 4.52
CA VAL A 53 -3.83 2.11 3.53
C VAL A 53 -5.20 1.86 4.14
N GLU A 54 -6.23 2.41 3.51
CA GLU A 54 -7.62 2.27 3.95
C GLU A 54 -8.31 1.12 3.22
N ASP A 55 -9.40 0.60 3.82
CA ASP A 55 -10.26 -0.45 3.26
C ASP A 55 -9.52 -1.78 3.07
N CYS A 56 -8.85 -2.26 4.13
CA CYS A 56 -7.98 -3.44 4.09
C CYS A 56 -8.67 -4.75 4.49
N ASP A 57 -9.97 -4.76 4.73
CA ASP A 57 -10.73 -5.92 5.26
C ASP A 57 -10.56 -7.18 4.40
N ASN A 58 -10.45 -6.99 3.08
CA ASN A 58 -10.30 -8.07 2.11
C ASN A 58 -8.89 -8.69 2.06
N VAL A 59 -7.89 -8.12 2.76
CA VAL A 59 -6.54 -8.71 2.83
C VAL A 59 -6.58 -10.05 3.54
N ASN A 60 -7.29 -10.12 4.68
CA ASN A 60 -7.37 -11.34 5.48
C ASN A 60 -8.17 -12.46 4.79
N THR A 61 -9.05 -12.16 3.83
CA THR A 61 -9.75 -13.19 3.08
C THR A 61 -8.85 -13.86 2.02
N SER A 62 -7.89 -13.11 1.45
CA SER A 62 -6.98 -13.64 0.43
C SER A 62 -5.65 -14.15 0.99
N PHE A 63 -5.07 -13.45 1.97
CA PHE A 63 -3.81 -13.82 2.61
C PHE A 63 -3.91 -13.62 4.12
N PRO A 64 -4.54 -14.58 4.83
CA PRO A 64 -4.59 -14.57 6.29
C PRO A 64 -3.17 -14.50 6.89
N GLY A 65 -2.95 -13.61 7.85
CA GLY A 65 -1.66 -13.45 8.54
C GLY A 65 -0.61 -12.64 7.76
N PHE A 66 -1.00 -11.94 6.69
CA PHE A 66 -0.09 -11.07 5.94
C PHE A 66 0.62 -10.04 6.82
N VAL A 67 -0.12 -9.38 7.73
CA VAL A 67 0.43 -8.35 8.63
C VAL A 67 1.50 -8.93 9.55
N ASP A 68 1.22 -10.08 10.17
CA ASP A 68 2.15 -10.75 11.08
C ASP A 68 3.41 -11.21 10.34
N LEU A 69 3.25 -11.80 9.15
CA LEU A 69 4.38 -12.25 8.34
C LEU A 69 5.24 -11.08 7.87
N ALA A 70 4.62 -10.00 7.40
CA ALA A 70 5.34 -8.82 6.96
C ALA A 70 6.08 -8.15 8.13
N ALA A 71 5.45 -8.07 9.30
CA ALA A 71 6.09 -7.58 10.52
C ALA A 71 7.29 -8.45 10.93
N ALA A 72 7.14 -9.78 10.90
CA ALA A 72 8.23 -10.72 11.18
C ALA A 72 9.40 -10.61 10.17
N ALA A 73 9.10 -10.23 8.92
CA ALA A 73 10.11 -9.97 7.89
C ALA A 73 10.79 -8.59 8.01
N GLY A 74 10.37 -7.75 8.95
CA GLY A 74 10.97 -6.44 9.22
C GLY A 74 10.23 -5.24 8.61
N LEU A 75 9.02 -5.43 8.08
CA LEU A 75 8.15 -4.31 7.72
C LEU A 75 7.53 -3.72 8.98
N ALA A 76 7.71 -2.42 9.23
CA ALA A 76 7.00 -1.71 10.28
C ALA A 76 5.53 -1.48 9.88
N ILE A 77 4.71 -2.52 10.02
CA ILE A 77 3.27 -2.52 9.72
C ILE A 77 2.46 -2.82 10.98
N ARG A 78 1.29 -2.20 11.07
CA ARG A 78 0.28 -2.49 12.08
C ARG A 78 -1.08 -2.41 11.42
N ASP A 79 -1.95 -3.31 11.81
CA ASP A 79 -3.38 -3.16 11.54
C ASP A 79 -3.98 -2.29 12.64
N SER A 80 -4.81 -1.33 12.24
CA SER A 80 -5.61 -0.52 13.14
C SER A 80 -7.07 -0.81 12.82
N MET A 81 -7.54 -2.01 13.18
CA MET A 81 -8.97 -2.24 13.31
C MET A 81 -9.47 -1.29 14.41
N GLU A 82 -10.23 -0.27 14.02
CA GLU A 82 -11.17 0.35 14.96
C GLU A 82 -12.23 -0.71 15.26
N GLY A 83 -12.07 -1.36 16.42
CA GLY A 83 -13.09 -2.22 17.00
C GLY A 83 -14.27 -1.43 17.55
#